data_AF-A0A918KB66-F1
#
_entry.id   AF-A0A918KB66-F1
#
_cell.length_a   1.000
_cell.length_b   1.000
_cell.length_c   1.000
_cell.angle_alpha   90.00
_cell.angle_beta   90.00
_cell.angle_gamma   90.00
#
_symmetry.space_group_name_H-M   'P 1'
#
loop_
_entity.id
_entity.type
_entity.pdbx_description
1 polymer ?
#
loop_
_entity_poly.entity_id
_entity_poly.type
_entity_poly.pdbx_seq_one_letter_code
_entity_poly.pdbx_strand_id
1 'polypeptide(L)'
;MFHCTQDKQEVRDEVFELLSHHEFRIDVTILEKSKAQPQTRTTNDRFYKYAWFYHLKTIGPALMYGHDEAMISAAAIGTKKGQAVYTSAVNDVMQQTIRGKTWETSFPPSQADPCLQIADYCAWAIQRKWERDDTRSYDIIENKVRREYDLFARGTHHYY
;
A
#
# COMPACT_ATOMS: atom_id res chain seq x y z
N MET A 1 -10.84 -5.58 16.48
CA MET A 1 -10.17 -4.97 15.32
C MET A 1 -9.51 -6.10 14.57
N PHE A 2 -9.78 -6.23 13.27
CA PHE A 2 -9.04 -7.17 12.44
C PHE A 2 -7.67 -6.56 12.10
N HIS A 3 -6.62 -7.32 12.37
CA HIS A 3 -5.25 -7.01 12.00
C HIS A 3 -4.54 -8.32 11.71
N CYS A 4 -4.20 -8.54 10.45
CA CYS A 4 -3.88 -9.88 9.94
C CYS A 4 -2.74 -10.53 10.71
N THR A 5 -1.73 -9.76 11.12
CA THR A 5 -0.59 -10.27 11.89
C THR A 5 -0.99 -10.81 13.28
N GLN A 6 -1.99 -10.21 13.94
CA GLN A 6 -2.44 -10.57 15.29
C GLN A 6 -3.60 -11.58 15.29
N ASP A 7 -4.36 -11.63 14.20
CA ASP A 7 -5.52 -12.51 14.08
C ASP A 7 -5.11 -13.99 14.06
N LYS A 8 -5.98 -14.84 14.64
CA LYS A 8 -5.81 -16.30 14.59
C LYS A 8 -5.99 -16.79 13.16
N GLN A 9 -5.46 -17.98 12.87
CA GLN A 9 -5.58 -18.55 11.53
C GLN A 9 -7.03 -18.71 11.07
N GLU A 10 -7.92 -19.20 11.95
CA GLU A 10 -9.36 -19.34 11.67
C GLU A 10 -10.00 -18.02 11.22
N VAL A 11 -9.66 -16.91 11.91
CA VAL A 11 -10.14 -15.57 11.55
C VAL A 11 -9.59 -15.14 10.20
N ARG A 12 -8.32 -15.42 9.92
CA ARG A 12 -7.73 -15.10 8.62
C ARG A 12 -8.43 -15.83 7.50
N ASP A 13 -8.71 -17.11 7.69
CA ASP A 13 -9.36 -17.95 6.70
C ASP A 13 -10.77 -17.41 6.38
N GLU A 14 -11.54 -17.04 7.40
CA GLU A 14 -12.86 -16.41 7.21
C GLU A 14 -12.77 -15.04 6.50
N VAL A 15 -11.79 -14.20 6.84
CA VAL A 15 -11.61 -12.91 6.17
C VAL A 15 -11.20 -13.10 4.71
N PHE A 16 -10.24 -13.97 4.40
CA PHE A 16 -9.84 -14.22 3.01
C PHE A 16 -10.98 -14.84 2.19
N GLU A 17 -11.79 -15.71 2.81
CA GLU A 17 -13.01 -16.23 2.19
C GLU A 17 -14.01 -15.11 1.90
N LEU A 18 -14.22 -14.18 2.84
CA LEU A 18 -15.07 -13.01 2.58
C LEU A 18 -14.52 -12.16 1.42
N LEU A 19 -13.22 -11.91 1.40
CA LEU A 19 -12.57 -11.11 0.36
C LEU A 19 -12.70 -11.77 -1.02
N SER A 20 -12.60 -13.10 -1.10
CA SER A 20 -12.69 -13.83 -2.38
C SER A 20 -13.99 -13.51 -3.14
N HIS A 21 -15.08 -13.30 -2.40
CA HIS A 21 -16.41 -12.99 -2.94
C HIS A 21 -16.66 -11.52 -3.31
N HIS A 22 -15.76 -10.59 -2.95
CA HIS A 22 -15.96 -9.16 -3.21
C HIS A 22 -15.14 -8.66 -4.38
N GLU A 23 -15.70 -7.75 -5.18
CA GLU A 23 -14.98 -7.10 -6.27
C GLU A 23 -14.18 -5.91 -5.74
N PHE A 24 -12.86 -6.01 -5.86
CA PHE A 24 -11.94 -4.92 -5.63
C PHE A 24 -10.63 -5.17 -6.39
N ARG A 25 -9.82 -4.13 -6.49
CA ARG A 25 -8.53 -4.16 -7.18
C ARG A 25 -7.41 -3.94 -6.20
N ILE A 26 -6.34 -4.72 -6.35
CA ILE A 26 -5.11 -4.59 -5.57
C ILE A 26 -3.99 -4.17 -6.52
N ASP A 27 -3.31 -3.08 -6.19
CA ASP A 27 -2.02 -2.70 -6.77
C ASP A 27 -1.00 -2.64 -5.63
N VAL A 28 0.14 -3.29 -5.81
CA VAL A 28 1.23 -3.32 -4.81
C VAL A 28 2.54 -2.87 -5.43
N THR A 29 3.31 -2.13 -4.63
CA THR A 29 4.69 -1.77 -4.92
C THR A 29 5.58 -2.35 -3.83
N ILE A 30 6.53 -3.18 -4.22
CA ILE A 30 7.50 -3.83 -3.34
C ILE A 30 8.76 -2.98 -3.31
N LEU A 31 9.26 -2.71 -2.09
CA LEU A 31 10.48 -1.96 -1.87
C LEU A 31 11.39 -2.72 -0.91
N GLU A 32 12.46 -3.31 -1.43
CA GLU A 32 13.49 -3.91 -0.61
C GLU A 32 14.41 -2.83 -0.01
N LYS A 33 14.36 -2.64 1.32
CA LYS A 33 15.09 -1.56 2.01
C LYS A 33 16.60 -1.59 1.79
N SER A 34 17.21 -2.77 1.71
CA SER A 34 18.65 -2.95 1.47
C SER A 34 19.09 -2.44 0.09
N LYS A 35 18.20 -2.49 -0.92
CA LYS A 35 18.50 -2.00 -2.27
C LYS A 35 18.24 -0.50 -2.43
N ALA A 36 17.62 0.14 -1.44
CA ALA A 36 17.36 1.57 -1.48
C ALA A 36 18.65 2.38 -1.27
N GLN A 37 18.83 3.40 -2.09
CA GLN A 37 19.97 4.33 -1.98
C GLN A 37 20.07 4.89 -0.55
N PRO A 38 21.27 4.96 0.08
CA PRO A 38 21.39 5.35 1.48
C PRO A 38 20.73 6.69 1.82
N GLN A 39 20.84 7.66 0.90
CA GLN A 39 20.23 8.99 1.03
C GLN A 39 18.70 8.98 1.05
N THR A 40 18.04 7.96 0.48
CA THR A 40 16.57 7.87 0.46
C THR A 40 16.00 7.22 1.72
N ARG A 41 16.85 6.61 2.55
CA ARG A 41 16.46 5.88 3.78
C ARG A 41 17.05 6.46 5.07
N THR A 42 17.45 7.73 5.07
CA THR A 42 18.00 8.41 6.26
C THR A 42 17.03 8.44 7.44
N THR A 43 15.73 8.43 7.16
CA THR A 43 14.66 8.25 8.15
C THR A 43 13.55 7.37 7.55
N ASN A 44 12.76 6.72 8.41
CA ASN A 44 11.57 5.97 7.98
C ASN A 44 10.59 6.87 7.22
N ASP A 45 10.34 8.09 7.71
CA ASP A 45 9.43 9.04 7.05
C ASP A 45 9.87 9.38 5.63
N ARG A 46 11.18 9.57 5.42
CA ARG A 46 11.74 9.85 4.09
C ARG A 46 11.58 8.64 3.17
N PHE A 47 11.86 7.44 3.66
CA PHE A 47 11.69 6.22 2.89
C PHE A 47 10.23 6.02 2.46
N TYR A 48 9.29 6.17 3.38
CA TYR A 48 7.86 6.05 3.08
C TYR A 48 7.35 7.15 2.15
N LYS A 49 7.88 8.38 2.22
CA LYS A 49 7.58 9.43 1.23
C LYS A 49 7.94 8.98 -0.20
N TYR A 50 9.09 8.33 -0.40
CA TYR A 50 9.43 7.77 -1.72
C TYR A 50 8.51 6.62 -2.12
N ALA A 51 8.18 5.72 -1.19
CA ALA A 51 7.26 4.60 -1.46
C ALA A 51 5.91 5.11 -1.99
N TRP A 52 5.30 6.07 -1.28
CA TRP A 52 4.06 6.72 -1.72
C TRP A 52 4.19 7.42 -3.06
N PHE A 53 5.29 8.17 -3.25
CA PHE A 53 5.52 8.86 -4.50
C PHE A 53 5.55 7.92 -5.69
N TYR A 54 6.37 6.87 -5.63
CA TYR A 54 6.48 5.92 -6.74
C TYR A 54 5.19 5.12 -6.93
N HIS A 55 4.52 4.73 -5.86
CA HIS A 55 3.27 3.99 -5.94
C HIS A 55 2.18 4.82 -6.65
N LEU A 56 1.85 6.00 -6.11
CA LEU A 56 0.79 6.86 -6.63
C LEU A 56 1.12 7.45 -8.01
N LYS A 57 2.38 7.81 -8.27
CA LYS A 57 2.79 8.25 -9.62
C LYS A 57 2.55 7.20 -10.69
N THR A 58 2.65 5.93 -10.31
CA THR A 58 2.54 4.82 -11.23
C THR A 58 1.10 4.43 -11.50
N ILE A 59 0.23 4.42 -10.47
CA ILE A 59 -1.16 3.95 -10.61
C ILE A 59 -2.19 5.07 -10.69
N GLY A 60 -1.90 6.24 -10.11
CA GLY A 60 -2.82 7.37 -9.97
C GLY A 60 -3.47 7.80 -11.29
N PRO A 61 -2.69 8.06 -12.37
CA PRO A 61 -3.27 8.44 -13.66
C PRO A 61 -4.24 7.41 -14.23
N ALA A 62 -3.97 6.11 -14.05
CA ALA A 62 -4.82 5.04 -14.52
C ALA A 62 -6.10 4.89 -13.68
N LEU A 63 -6.00 5.07 -12.35
CA LEU A 63 -7.15 5.03 -11.45
C LEU A 63 -8.08 6.24 -11.64
N MET A 64 -7.53 7.40 -11.99
CA MET A 64 -8.29 8.62 -12.20
C MET A 64 -8.81 8.80 -13.62
N TYR A 65 -8.50 7.88 -14.54
CA TYR A 65 -8.99 7.96 -15.90
C TYR A 65 -10.52 7.81 -15.91
N GLY A 66 -11.24 8.81 -16.43
CA GLY A 66 -12.71 8.82 -16.44
C GLY A 66 -13.38 9.22 -15.12
N HIS A 67 -12.63 9.60 -14.09
CA HIS A 67 -13.16 10.04 -12.79
C HIS A 67 -12.65 11.44 -12.45
N ASP A 68 -13.46 12.32 -11.88
CA ASP A 68 -13.06 13.71 -11.56
C ASP A 68 -12.58 13.89 -10.12
N GLU A 69 -12.97 12.98 -9.24
CA GLU A 69 -12.74 13.06 -7.80
C GLU A 69 -12.21 11.73 -7.24
N ALA A 70 -11.44 11.79 -6.16
CA ALA A 70 -11.00 10.61 -5.41
C ALA A 70 -11.00 10.83 -3.90
N MET A 71 -11.41 9.80 -3.17
CA MET A 71 -11.20 9.70 -1.72
C MET A 71 -10.04 8.75 -1.46
N ILE A 72 -9.02 9.22 -0.73
CA ILE A 72 -7.83 8.45 -0.40
C ILE A 72 -7.79 8.25 1.11
N SER A 73 -8.11 7.04 1.56
CA SER A 73 -7.87 6.60 2.94
C SER A 73 -6.51 5.95 3.06
N ALA A 74 -5.69 6.42 4.01
CA ALA A 74 -4.43 5.78 4.35
C ALA A 74 -4.35 5.54 5.86
N ALA A 75 -3.89 4.36 6.26
CA ALA A 75 -3.66 4.08 7.68
C ALA A 75 -2.66 5.10 8.24
N ALA A 76 -2.92 5.60 9.45
CA ALA A 76 -1.99 6.46 10.15
C ALA A 76 -0.68 5.69 10.42
N ILE A 77 0.36 5.94 9.61
CA ILE A 77 1.69 5.39 9.81
C ILE A 77 2.44 6.32 10.77
N GLY A 78 3.06 5.76 11.81
CA GLY A 78 3.99 6.50 12.68
C GLY A 78 3.34 7.53 13.64
N THR A 79 4.09 8.58 13.97
CA THR A 79 3.68 9.62 14.93
C THR A 79 2.83 10.70 14.23
N LYS A 80 2.11 11.55 15.00
CA LYS A 80 1.36 12.70 14.46
C LYS A 80 2.19 13.59 13.51
N LYS A 81 3.50 13.73 13.76
CA LYS A 81 4.42 14.48 12.90
C LYS A 81 4.68 13.75 11.57
N GLY A 82 4.81 12.42 11.62
CA GLY A 82 4.93 11.58 10.41
C GLY A 82 3.68 11.66 9.55
N GLN A 83 2.49 11.63 10.16
CA GLN A 83 1.21 11.75 9.46
C GLN A 83 1.13 13.00 8.56
N ALA A 84 1.49 14.18 9.08
CA ALA A 84 1.49 15.41 8.28
C ALA A 84 2.46 15.34 7.08
N VAL A 85 3.63 14.72 7.27
CA VAL A 85 4.62 14.51 6.19
C VAL A 85 4.04 13.57 5.12
N TYR A 86 3.30 12.54 5.53
CA TYR A 86 2.65 11.60 4.60
C TYR A 86 1.49 12.24 3.84
N THR A 87 0.63 13.00 4.51
CA THR A 87 -0.43 13.79 3.85
C THR A 87 0.15 14.73 2.81
N SER A 88 1.23 15.44 3.16
CA SER A 88 1.92 16.31 2.22
C SER A 88 2.50 15.53 1.03
N ALA A 89 3.04 14.33 1.25
CA ALA A 89 3.58 13.49 0.18
C ALA A 89 2.48 13.02 -0.79
N VAL A 90 1.35 12.55 -0.28
CA VAL A 90 0.21 12.14 -1.13
C VAL A 90 -0.29 13.32 -1.94
N ASN A 91 -0.54 14.47 -1.29
CA ASN A 91 -1.02 15.68 -1.97
C ASN A 91 -0.04 16.17 -3.04
N ASP A 92 1.27 16.19 -2.74
CA ASP A 92 2.31 16.60 -3.69
C ASP A 92 2.32 15.69 -4.94
N VAL A 93 2.19 14.39 -4.75
CA VAL A 93 2.15 13.44 -5.87
C VAL A 93 0.89 13.60 -6.71
N MET A 94 -0.28 13.70 -6.05
CA MET A 94 -1.56 13.87 -6.73
C MET A 94 -1.56 15.17 -7.55
N GLN A 95 -1.06 16.29 -6.99
CA GLN A 95 -0.88 17.56 -7.72
C GLN A 95 0.01 17.42 -8.95
N GLN A 96 1.11 16.66 -8.86
CA GLN A 96 2.04 16.47 -9.97
C GLN A 96 1.52 15.53 -11.05
N THR A 97 0.68 14.57 -10.69
CA THR A 97 0.33 13.43 -11.57
C THR A 97 -1.06 13.54 -12.17
N ILE A 98 -1.98 14.25 -11.51
CA ILE A 98 -3.39 14.26 -11.86
C ILE A 98 -3.88 15.71 -11.89
N ARG A 99 -3.73 16.36 -13.05
CA ARG A 99 -4.13 17.76 -13.26
C ARG A 99 -5.65 17.90 -13.40
N GLY A 100 -6.21 18.93 -12.79
CA GLY A 100 -7.62 19.32 -12.97
C GLY A 100 -8.63 18.40 -12.29
N LYS A 101 -8.19 17.58 -11.33
CA LYS A 101 -9.05 16.70 -10.54
C LYS A 101 -8.99 17.06 -9.07
N THR A 102 -10.02 16.71 -8.33
CA THR A 102 -10.11 16.91 -6.89
C THR A 102 -9.78 15.60 -6.17
N TRP A 103 -9.25 15.70 -4.96
CA TRP A 103 -9.12 14.55 -4.08
C TRP A 103 -9.16 14.99 -2.63
N GLU A 104 -9.63 14.08 -1.78
CA GLU A 104 -9.58 14.22 -0.33
C GLU A 104 -8.71 13.12 0.25
N THR A 105 -7.93 13.47 1.29
CA THR A 105 -7.10 12.51 2.00
C THR A 105 -7.61 12.38 3.43
N SER A 106 -7.90 11.15 3.83
CA SER A 106 -8.29 10.81 5.19
C SER A 106 -7.28 9.84 5.79
N PHE A 107 -7.03 9.99 7.09
CA PHE A 107 -6.10 9.14 7.82
C PHE A 107 -6.74 8.59 9.09
N PRO A 108 -7.83 7.81 8.97
CA PRO A 108 -8.50 7.24 10.11
C PRO A 108 -7.61 6.17 10.77
N PRO A 109 -7.83 5.86 12.06
CA PRO A 109 -7.37 4.60 12.62
C PRO A 109 -7.91 3.44 11.77
N SER A 110 -7.09 2.41 11.50
CA SER A 110 -7.53 1.24 10.70
C SER A 110 -8.78 0.56 11.26
N GLN A 111 -9.09 0.72 12.55
CA GLN A 111 -10.33 0.24 13.17
C GLN A 111 -11.60 0.91 12.63
N ALA A 112 -11.47 2.15 12.17
CA ALA A 112 -12.59 2.98 11.75
C ALA A 112 -12.90 2.89 10.25
N ASP A 113 -12.07 2.18 9.47
CA ASP A 113 -12.23 2.03 8.02
C ASP A 113 -11.99 0.57 7.60
N PRO A 114 -13.04 -0.17 7.21
CA PRO A 114 -12.92 -1.53 6.70
C PRO A 114 -11.94 -1.65 5.52
N CYS A 115 -11.86 -0.65 4.63
CA CYS A 115 -10.94 -0.68 3.49
C CYS A 115 -9.48 -0.71 3.94
N LEU A 116 -9.15 -0.08 5.07
CA LEU A 116 -7.81 -0.17 5.66
C LEU A 116 -7.51 -1.54 6.26
N GLN A 117 -8.53 -2.27 6.74
CA GLN A 117 -8.37 -3.65 7.20
C GLN A 117 -8.17 -4.60 6.01
N ILE A 118 -8.93 -4.40 4.93
CA ILE A 118 -8.74 -5.12 3.67
C ILE A 118 -7.32 -4.91 3.14
N ALA A 119 -6.84 -3.66 3.13
CA ALA A 119 -5.48 -3.32 2.69
C ALA A 119 -4.40 -4.00 3.56
N ASP A 120 -4.59 -4.06 4.89
CA ASP A 120 -3.69 -4.77 5.81
C ASP A 120 -3.60 -6.27 5.49
N TYR A 121 -4.75 -6.92 5.27
CA TYR A 121 -4.81 -8.33 4.87
C TYR A 121 -4.13 -8.60 3.53
N CYS A 122 -4.37 -7.76 2.54
CA CYS A 122 -3.74 -7.87 1.22
C CYS A 122 -2.23 -7.67 1.31
N ALA A 123 -1.78 -6.64 2.02
CA ALA A 123 -0.37 -6.36 2.23
C ALA A 123 0.33 -7.52 2.97
N TRP A 124 -0.33 -8.11 3.97
CA TRP A 124 0.18 -9.26 4.71
C TRP A 124 0.35 -10.49 3.80
N ALA A 125 -0.68 -10.85 3.02
CA ALA A 125 -0.61 -12.01 2.12
C ALA A 125 0.53 -11.86 1.10
N ILE A 126 0.66 -10.67 0.52
CA ILE A 126 1.71 -10.37 -0.46
C ILE A 126 3.09 -10.36 0.20
N GLN A 127 3.23 -9.79 1.40
CA GLN A 127 4.48 -9.86 2.17
C GLN A 127 4.90 -11.30 2.44
N ARG A 128 3.97 -12.17 2.85
CA ARG A 128 4.24 -13.58 3.15
C ARG A 128 4.75 -14.35 1.93
N LYS A 129 4.12 -14.14 0.77
CA LYS A 129 4.60 -14.67 -0.51
C LYS A 129 6.05 -14.25 -0.77
N TRP A 130 6.35 -12.96 -0.68
CA TRP A 130 7.68 -12.43 -1.02
C TRP A 130 8.78 -12.81 -0.03
N GLU A 131 8.49 -12.81 1.27
CA GLU A 131 9.51 -13.03 2.29
C GLU A 131 9.70 -14.50 2.68
N ARG A 132 8.67 -15.34 2.48
CA ARG A 132 8.61 -16.69 3.07
C ARG A 132 8.09 -17.77 2.13
N ASP A 133 7.83 -17.43 0.87
CA ASP A 133 7.27 -18.36 -0.12
C ASP A 133 5.93 -18.99 0.32
N ASP A 134 5.20 -18.28 1.19
CA ASP A 134 3.90 -18.70 1.72
C ASP A 134 2.77 -18.04 0.92
N THR A 135 2.25 -18.78 -0.06
CA THR A 135 1.28 -18.27 -1.05
C THR A 135 -0.18 -18.53 -0.66
N ARG A 136 -0.47 -19.34 0.36
CA ARG A 136 -1.83 -19.82 0.67
C ARG A 136 -2.90 -18.73 0.67
N SER A 137 -2.64 -17.60 1.31
CA SER A 137 -3.58 -16.47 1.36
C SER A 137 -3.51 -15.58 0.12
N TYR A 138 -2.35 -15.52 -0.53
CA TYR A 138 -2.17 -14.79 -1.79
C TYR A 138 -3.00 -15.43 -2.90
N ASP A 139 -2.98 -16.76 -3.01
CA ASP A 139 -3.67 -17.51 -4.06
C ASP A 139 -5.19 -17.24 -4.07
N ILE A 140 -5.78 -16.98 -2.89
CA ILE A 140 -7.21 -16.65 -2.75
C ILE A 140 -7.56 -15.28 -3.35
N ILE A 141 -6.63 -14.33 -3.29
CA ILE A 141 -6.83 -12.94 -3.77
C ILE A 141 -6.08 -12.64 -5.07
N GLU A 142 -5.38 -13.62 -5.65
CA GLU A 142 -4.50 -13.44 -6.81
C GLU A 142 -5.25 -12.81 -7.99
N ASN A 143 -6.48 -13.25 -8.24
CA ASN A 143 -7.33 -12.71 -9.31
C ASN A 143 -7.70 -11.23 -9.13
N LYS A 144 -7.49 -10.66 -7.94
CA LYS A 144 -7.72 -9.25 -7.59
C LYS A 144 -6.43 -8.41 -7.71
N VAL A 145 -5.27 -9.06 -7.77
CA VAL A 145 -3.97 -8.40 -7.93
C VAL A 145 -3.80 -7.97 -9.38
N ARG A 146 -4.07 -6.69 -9.65
CA ARG A 146 -3.88 -6.11 -10.99
C ARG A 146 -2.42 -5.82 -11.29
N ARG A 147 -1.65 -5.44 -10.26
CA ARG A 147 -0.25 -5.07 -10.40
C ARG A 147 0.54 -5.42 -9.15
N GLU A 148 1.69 -6.03 -9.37
CA GLU A 148 2.72 -6.27 -8.36
C GLU A 148 4.03 -5.75 -8.95
N TYR A 149 4.61 -4.70 -8.35
CA TYR A 149 5.75 -3.99 -8.93
C TYR A 149 6.91 -3.89 -7.96
N ASP A 150 7.98 -4.63 -8.23
CA ASP A 150 9.27 -4.46 -7.52
C ASP A 150 10.00 -3.23 -8.05
N LEU A 151 10.07 -2.20 -7.21
CA LEU A 151 10.70 -0.92 -7.54
C LEU A 151 12.21 -1.07 -7.79
N PHE A 152 12.85 -2.06 -7.17
CA PHE A 152 14.30 -2.26 -7.22
C PHE A 152 14.69 -3.56 -7.95
N ALA A 153 13.81 -4.11 -8.78
CA ALA A 153 14.04 -5.38 -9.50
C ALA A 153 15.36 -5.45 -10.28
N ARG A 154 15.80 -4.32 -10.84
CA ARG A 154 17.05 -4.22 -11.62
C ARG A 154 18.29 -3.95 -10.75
N GLY A 155 18.10 -3.58 -9.48
CA GLY A 155 19.18 -3.29 -8.55
C GLY A 155 19.73 -4.56 -7.93
N THR A 156 21.04 -4.79 -8.10
CA THR A 156 21.74 -5.93 -7.50
C THR A 156 22.60 -5.54 -6.28
N HIS A 157 22.73 -4.24 -6.00
CA HIS A 157 23.57 -3.74 -4.92
C HIS A 157 22.78 -3.57 -3.63
N HIS A 158 23.34 -4.06 -2.53
CA HIS A 158 22.76 -3.95 -1.20
C HIS A 158 23.61 -2.99 -0.35
N TYR A 159 22.96 -1.93 0.14
CA TYR A 159 23.50 -0.98 1.08
C TYR A 159 23.14 -1.42 2.50
N TYR A 160 24.12 -1.85 3.29
CA TYR A 160 23.97 -2.15 4.72
C TYR A 160 24.31 -0.90 5.54
#